data_AF-A0A4Q6GQ81-F1
#
_entry.id   AF-A0A4Q6GQ81-F1
#
_cell.length_a   1.000
_cell.length_b   1.000
_cell.length_c   1.000
_cell.angle_alpha   90.00
_cell.angle_beta   90.00
_cell.angle_gamma   90.00
#
_symmetry.space_group_name_H-M   'P 1'
#
loop_
_entity.id
_entity.type
_entity.pdbx_description
1 polymer ?
#
loop_
_entity_poly.entity_id
_entity_poly.type
_entity_poly.pdbx_seq_one_letter_code
_entity_poly.pdbx_strand_id
1 'polypeptide(L)'
;MAMGMDSVGVRLGRGVFAGGLGLLLLCAGSQAQAEIVQGRMELQWGDPQGGPGQPKQASRFVATLVADNGTRHVLDAAQARRAAGDLYQLANRRVAVEFSASPRLVPGARVEAIVPADNLRMRNGAPQQYKAGEVGAAVLGNTRWVTLMCRFADIATEPKPLSFFQSQYGNLPGQLGHYWQEVSYGKININGSSANGWYALPQPRSFYVPEVDGKEKANLSKLFADCAAAADPFVNFSGVQGINLMFNGDLDGFAWGGGSCAPLDGANTCLRVTWNPPWSFNNIAVIAHEMGHGYGLPHSDNSDGDSDTYDNPWDVMSDSWRNAASDPTYGTLPKHINMYQRERLGWVDAARKQVVAASNTTTLQLSLDIAGTVGSTNRQMVTLNLQQQPDPSRTIVYTLEARKRSGTYESKLAGDAVIIHRLENYGTAYSVDSTVPPADVANNEGSMFKVGETWTSPDQTHWVSVVADTPTGYLVSIGPKPRYMAGPSPPRRTTSTPAGAPQPPTQGNPSTPSRSVVAPVRGNQCASPGGPGVRPGLCSRFIR
;
A
#
# COMPACT_ATOMS: atom_id res chain seq x y z
N MET A 1 52.72 56.68 18.03
CA MET A 1 52.56 57.18 19.41
C MET A 1 52.42 55.94 20.29
N ALA A 2 53.52 55.35 20.73
CA ALA A 2 54.26 55.69 21.96
C ALA A 2 53.44 55.34 23.22
N MET A 3 53.78 54.20 23.86
CA MET A 3 54.30 54.09 25.25
C MET A 3 53.20 54.19 26.33
N GLY A 4 53.19 53.43 27.42
CA GLY A 4 54.20 52.55 27.99
C GLY A 4 53.64 51.76 29.18
N MET A 5 54.46 50.81 29.62
CA MET A 5 54.33 49.98 30.82
C MET A 5 54.36 50.83 32.11
N ASP A 6 53.78 50.34 33.19
CA ASP A 6 54.60 49.98 34.36
C ASP A 6 53.85 49.18 35.43
N SER A 7 54.58 48.19 35.91
CA SER A 7 54.38 47.27 37.02
C SER A 7 54.64 47.92 38.39
N VAL A 8 54.11 47.32 39.47
CA VAL A 8 54.84 46.93 40.70
C VAL A 8 53.82 46.42 41.73
N GLY A 9 54.06 45.24 42.29
CA GLY A 9 53.32 44.69 43.44
C GLY A 9 54.10 44.81 44.74
N VAL A 10 53.40 44.79 45.89
CA VAL A 10 53.98 44.55 47.23
C VAL A 10 52.98 43.81 48.14
N ARG A 11 53.39 42.60 48.53
CA ARG A 11 53.34 41.86 49.83
C ARG A 11 52.09 41.77 50.72
N LEU A 12 51.69 40.51 50.91
CA LEU A 12 51.54 39.73 52.17
C LEU A 12 50.87 40.38 53.40
N GLY A 13 49.70 39.84 53.75
CA GLY A 13 49.14 39.86 55.11
C GLY A 13 48.30 38.61 55.37
N ARG A 14 48.78 37.73 56.25
CA ARG A 14 48.01 36.60 56.81
C ARG A 14 46.87 37.14 57.68
N GLY A 15 45.66 36.64 57.48
CA GLY A 15 44.51 36.88 58.35
C GLY A 15 43.53 35.71 58.27
N VAL A 16 43.38 35.01 59.38
CA VAL A 16 42.54 33.83 59.58
C VAL A 16 41.07 34.17 59.35
N PHE A 17 40.40 33.46 58.43
CA PHE A 17 38.96 33.55 58.22
C PHE A 17 38.22 32.59 59.16
N ALA A 18 37.40 33.16 60.04
CA ALA A 18 36.40 32.45 60.81
C ALA A 18 35.05 32.49 60.06
N GLY A 19 34.45 31.30 59.93
CA GLY A 19 33.02 30.99 59.90
C GLY A 19 32.02 31.95 59.25
N GLY A 20 31.38 31.48 58.17
CA GLY A 20 30.13 32.02 57.67
C GLY A 20 29.56 31.18 56.54
N LEU A 21 28.75 30.17 56.88
CA LEU A 21 27.96 29.39 55.93
C LEU A 21 27.01 30.32 55.16
N GLY A 22 27.23 30.45 53.85
CA GLY A 22 26.27 30.94 52.87
C GLY A 22 26.01 29.84 51.85
N LEU A 23 24.95 29.07 52.07
CA LEU A 23 24.50 27.98 51.21
C LEU A 23 23.97 28.58 49.89
N LEU A 24 24.80 28.66 48.84
CA LEU A 24 24.32 28.86 47.48
C LEU A 24 23.61 27.58 47.03
N LEU A 25 22.27 27.59 47.09
CA LEU A 25 21.46 26.64 46.33
C LEU A 25 21.70 26.89 44.83
N LEU A 26 22.58 26.10 44.25
CA LEU A 26 22.58 25.84 42.82
C LEU A 26 21.29 25.07 42.50
N CYS A 27 20.27 25.78 42.03
CA CYS A 27 19.14 25.16 41.32
C CYS A 27 19.67 24.58 40.01
N ALA A 28 20.24 23.37 40.07
CA ALA A 28 20.41 22.53 38.90
C ALA A 28 18.99 22.08 38.48
N GLY A 29 18.35 22.87 37.61
CA GLY A 29 17.16 22.41 36.91
C GLY A 29 17.55 21.16 36.12
N SER A 30 17.01 20.01 36.53
CA SER A 30 17.10 18.78 35.75
C SER A 30 16.37 19.02 34.42
N GLN A 31 17.11 19.39 33.37
CA GLN A 31 16.58 19.29 32.02
C GLN A 31 16.30 17.82 31.78
N ALA A 32 15.03 17.45 31.67
CA ALA A 32 14.66 16.13 31.19
C ALA A 32 15.31 15.96 29.80
N GLN A 33 16.15 14.94 29.66
CA GLN A 33 16.77 14.61 28.38
C GLN A 33 15.74 13.92 27.48
N ALA A 34 15.79 14.21 26.17
CA ALA A 34 15.05 13.45 25.18
C ALA A 34 15.50 11.98 25.23
N GLU A 35 14.54 11.05 25.18
CA GLU A 35 14.82 9.61 25.25
C GLU A 35 14.90 9.04 23.83
N ILE A 36 16.04 8.43 23.50
CA ILE A 36 16.24 7.74 22.22
C ILE A 36 16.10 6.25 22.46
N VAL A 37 15.08 5.65 21.85
CA VAL A 37 14.87 4.20 21.87
C VAL A 37 15.19 3.62 20.51
N GLN A 38 16.02 2.58 20.48
CA GLN A 38 16.34 1.85 19.25
C GLN A 38 15.60 0.52 19.20
N GLY A 39 15.18 0.15 18.00
CA GLY A 39 14.39 -1.04 17.79
C GLY A 39 13.98 -1.22 16.34
N ARG A 40 12.99 -2.07 16.11
CA ARG A 40 12.43 -2.31 14.78
C ARG A 40 11.11 -1.57 14.61
N MET A 41 10.91 -0.97 13.45
CA MET A 41 9.63 -0.37 13.07
C MET A 41 8.72 -1.44 12.48
N GLU A 42 7.69 -1.83 13.23
CA GLU A 42 6.61 -2.70 12.76
C GLU A 42 5.43 -1.84 12.33
N LEU A 43 5.08 -1.94 11.05
CA LEU A 43 3.88 -1.31 10.48
C LEU A 43 2.89 -2.42 10.14
N GLN A 44 1.63 -2.24 10.50
CA GLN A 44 0.56 -3.21 10.31
C GLN A 44 -0.67 -2.49 9.74
N TRP A 45 -1.20 -3.00 8.63
CA TRP A 45 -2.40 -2.53 7.96
C TRP A 45 -3.49 -3.58 8.13
N GLY A 46 -4.70 -3.13 8.40
CA GLY A 46 -5.88 -3.97 8.57
C GLY A 46 -6.94 -3.61 7.55
N ASP A 47 -7.31 -4.60 6.76
CA ASP A 47 -8.13 -4.46 5.56
C ASP A 47 -9.45 -5.20 5.73
N PRO A 48 -10.58 -4.48 5.79
CA PRO A 48 -11.86 -5.11 6.06
C PRO A 48 -12.32 -5.93 4.86
N GLN A 49 -13.24 -6.85 5.10
CA GLN A 49 -13.85 -7.59 4.01
C GLN A 49 -14.59 -6.62 3.05
N GLY A 50 -13.98 -6.36 1.89
CA GLY A 50 -14.60 -5.58 0.83
C GLY A 50 -15.51 -6.39 -0.10
N GLY A 51 -16.20 -5.68 -1.01
CA GLY A 51 -16.99 -6.27 -2.09
C GLY A 51 -18.47 -5.83 -2.10
N PRO A 52 -19.22 -6.16 -3.18
CA PRO A 52 -20.61 -5.75 -3.32
C PRO A 52 -21.48 -6.22 -2.14
N GLY A 53 -22.15 -5.27 -1.48
CA GLY A 53 -23.08 -5.53 -0.38
C GLY A 53 -22.46 -5.65 1.02
N GLN A 54 -21.14 -5.45 1.17
CA GLN A 54 -20.50 -5.40 2.49
C GLN A 54 -20.54 -3.99 3.08
N PRO A 55 -20.70 -3.83 4.41
CA PRO A 55 -20.60 -2.52 5.06
C PRO A 55 -19.23 -1.89 4.82
N LYS A 56 -19.19 -0.61 4.40
CA LYS A 56 -17.93 0.15 4.36
C LYS A 56 -17.39 0.28 5.78
N GLN A 57 -16.24 -0.35 6.04
CA GLN A 57 -15.48 -0.22 7.28
C GLN A 57 -14.15 0.45 6.95
N ALA A 58 -13.70 1.36 7.80
CA ALA A 58 -12.43 2.04 7.59
C ALA A 58 -11.26 1.09 7.80
N SER A 59 -10.22 1.24 6.97
CA SER A 59 -8.95 0.55 7.14
C SER A 59 -8.30 0.89 8.48
N ARG A 60 -7.43 0.01 8.96
CA ARG A 60 -6.64 0.23 10.18
C ARG A 60 -5.16 0.36 9.83
N PHE A 61 -4.45 1.19 10.59
CA PHE A 61 -3.01 1.31 10.50
C PHE A 61 -2.40 1.47 11.88
N VAL A 62 -1.44 0.61 12.21
CA VAL A 62 -0.72 0.61 13.48
C VAL A 62 0.77 0.70 13.22
N ALA A 63 1.42 1.70 13.82
CA ALA A 63 2.87 1.84 13.85
C ALA A 63 3.40 1.51 15.25
N THR A 64 4.33 0.57 15.35
CA THR A 64 4.91 0.12 16.62
C THR A 64 6.42 0.11 16.52
N LEU A 65 7.10 0.74 17.48
CA LEU A 65 8.52 0.50 17.72
C LEU A 65 8.66 -0.71 18.65
N VAL A 66 9.31 -1.77 18.17
CA VAL A 66 9.74 -2.89 18.99
C VAL A 66 11.18 -2.65 19.41
N ALA A 67 11.38 -2.16 20.62
CA ALA A 67 12.70 -1.87 21.17
C ALA A 67 13.58 -3.13 21.21
N ASP A 68 14.91 -2.96 21.22
CA ASP A 68 15.87 -4.07 21.24
C ASP A 68 15.70 -5.00 22.46
N ASN A 69 15.12 -4.51 23.56
CA ASN A 69 14.79 -5.29 24.75
C ASN A 69 13.43 -6.03 24.65
N GLY A 70 12.74 -5.95 23.50
CA GLY A 70 11.44 -6.55 23.25
C GLY A 70 10.24 -5.68 23.66
N THR A 71 10.45 -4.52 24.28
CA THR A 71 9.35 -3.61 24.67
C THR A 71 8.69 -3.02 23.43
N ARG A 72 7.35 -3.00 23.40
CA ARG A 72 6.56 -2.52 22.27
C ARG A 72 5.98 -1.15 22.59
N HIS A 73 6.31 -0.14 21.77
CA HIS A 73 5.80 1.22 21.89
C HIS A 73 4.89 1.51 20.69
N VAL A 74 3.58 1.52 20.91
CA VAL A 74 2.62 1.97 19.89
C VAL A 74 2.79 3.47 19.69
N LEU A 75 2.96 3.88 18.44
CA LEU A 75 3.19 5.26 18.04
C LEU A 75 1.90 5.86 17.47
N ASP A 76 1.67 7.15 17.72
CA ASP A 76 0.66 7.89 16.95
C ASP A 76 1.09 7.95 15.48
N ALA A 77 0.25 7.41 14.59
CA ALA A 77 0.59 7.26 13.18
C ALA A 77 0.85 8.62 12.48
N ALA A 78 0.10 9.67 12.84
CA ALA A 78 0.26 10.98 12.25
C ALA A 78 1.57 11.66 12.69
N GLN A 79 1.94 11.52 13.97
CA GLN A 79 3.24 11.95 14.48
C GLN A 79 4.38 11.15 13.87
N ALA A 80 4.26 9.83 13.80
CA ALA A 80 5.29 8.95 13.23
C ALA A 80 5.57 9.28 11.75
N ARG A 81 4.53 9.53 10.94
CA ARG A 81 4.69 9.98 9.55
C ARG A 81 5.46 11.29 9.44
N ARG A 82 5.10 12.28 10.27
CA ARG A 82 5.81 13.57 10.34
C ARG A 82 7.27 13.41 10.75
N ALA A 83 7.51 12.61 11.79
CA ALA A 83 8.84 12.42 12.37
C ALA A 83 9.79 11.62 11.47
N ALA A 84 9.25 10.74 10.62
CA ALA A 84 10.02 9.93 9.68
C ALA A 84 10.22 10.58 8.30
N GLY A 85 9.34 11.49 7.89
CA GLY A 85 9.27 12.03 6.52
C GLY A 85 8.72 11.02 5.49
N ASP A 86 9.18 9.76 5.51
CA ASP A 86 8.53 8.64 4.83
C ASP A 86 8.58 7.42 5.75
N LEU A 87 7.53 7.28 6.58
CA LEU A 87 7.44 6.19 7.56
C LEU A 87 7.40 4.81 6.86
N TYR A 88 6.80 4.72 5.68
CA TYR A 88 6.60 3.46 4.98
C TYR A 88 7.91 2.86 4.48
N GLN A 89 8.90 3.68 4.11
CA GLN A 89 10.26 3.22 3.81
C GLN A 89 11.02 2.64 5.01
N LEU A 90 10.51 2.83 6.22
CA LEU A 90 11.06 2.28 7.45
C LEU A 90 10.38 0.97 7.87
N ALA A 91 9.36 0.51 7.13
CA ALA A 91 8.67 -0.74 7.41
C ALA A 91 9.66 -1.90 7.57
N ASN A 92 9.57 -2.62 8.69
CA ASN A 92 10.42 -3.76 9.01
C ASN A 92 11.92 -3.43 9.12
N ARG A 93 12.32 -2.17 9.29
CA ARG A 93 13.72 -1.77 9.44
C ARG A 93 14.08 -1.41 10.87
N ARG A 94 15.37 -1.43 11.17
CA ARG A 94 15.86 -0.94 12.46
C ARG A 94 15.88 0.59 12.42
N VAL A 95 15.33 1.20 13.45
CA VAL A 95 15.20 2.65 13.58
C VAL A 95 15.65 3.11 14.97
N ALA A 96 15.97 4.39 15.08
CA ALA A 96 16.05 5.11 16.34
C ALA A 96 14.89 6.10 16.40
N VAL A 97 14.15 6.10 17.50
CA VAL A 97 13.02 7.00 17.75
C VAL A 97 13.38 7.91 18.90
N GLU A 98 13.32 9.21 18.66
CA GLU A 98 13.46 10.23 19.69
C GLU A 98 12.08 10.59 20.23
N PHE A 99 11.88 10.40 21.53
CA PHE A 99 10.70 10.82 22.27
C PHE A 99 10.95 12.13 22.99
N SER A 100 9.93 12.99 23.03
CA SER A 100 9.97 14.25 23.78
C SER A 100 10.35 13.99 25.24
N ALA A 101 11.21 14.83 25.80
CA ALA A 101 11.62 14.78 27.19
C ALA A 101 10.41 14.80 28.14
N SER A 102 10.02 13.62 28.62
CA SER A 102 8.95 13.43 29.57
C SER A 102 9.46 12.49 30.66
N PRO A 103 9.08 12.66 31.94
CA PRO A 103 9.65 11.87 33.04
C PRO A 103 9.43 10.36 32.93
N ARG A 104 8.52 9.91 32.03
CA ARG A 104 8.25 8.51 31.69
C ARG A 104 7.78 8.40 30.23
N LEU A 105 8.23 7.36 29.52
CA LEU A 105 7.58 6.84 28.31
C LEU A 105 6.17 6.34 28.67
N VAL A 106 5.19 7.24 28.59
CA VAL A 106 3.77 6.92 28.69
C VAL A 106 3.19 6.63 27.30
N PRO A 107 2.11 5.84 27.19
CA PRO A 107 1.32 5.78 25.97
C PRO A 107 0.96 7.21 25.53
N GLY A 108 1.33 7.58 24.30
CA GLY A 108 1.13 8.94 23.77
C GLY A 108 2.30 9.91 23.97
N ALA A 109 3.49 9.44 24.39
CA ALA A 109 4.70 10.25 24.34
C ALA A 109 4.94 10.78 22.91
N ARG A 110 5.22 12.09 22.79
CA ARG A 110 5.36 12.74 21.49
C ARG A 110 6.62 12.23 20.80
N VAL A 111 6.45 11.78 19.55
CA VAL A 111 7.57 11.39 18.68
C VAL A 111 8.14 12.63 18.00
N GLU A 112 9.43 12.88 18.18
CA GLU A 112 10.16 14.02 17.60
C GLU A 112 10.81 13.67 16.26
N ALA A 113 11.51 12.54 16.23
CA ALA A 113 12.24 12.09 15.04
C ALA A 113 12.25 10.56 14.95
N ILE A 114 12.20 10.03 13.73
CA ILE A 114 12.44 8.62 13.44
C ILE A 114 13.48 8.54 12.33
N VAL A 115 14.61 7.89 12.60
CA VAL A 115 15.69 7.74 11.62
C VAL A 115 16.09 6.27 11.45
N PRO A 116 16.51 5.84 10.24
CA PRO A 116 17.11 4.53 10.04
C PRO A 116 18.32 4.32 10.96
N ALA A 117 18.41 3.14 11.56
CA ALA A 117 19.50 2.75 12.47
C ALA A 117 20.15 1.42 12.05
N ASP A 118 19.95 1.00 10.80
CA ASP A 118 20.49 -0.25 10.23
C ASP A 118 22.04 -0.25 10.20
N ASN A 119 22.67 0.92 10.15
CA ASN A 119 24.12 1.08 9.92
C ASN A 119 24.93 1.63 11.11
N LEU A 120 24.30 1.85 12.28
CA LEU A 120 24.99 2.48 13.43
C LEU A 120 26.06 1.59 14.09
N ARG A 121 26.20 0.32 13.67
CA ARG A 121 27.27 -0.58 14.13
C ARG A 121 28.59 -0.44 13.36
N MET A 122 28.66 0.38 12.31
CA MET A 122 29.90 0.62 11.55
C MET A 122 30.07 2.10 11.20
N ARG A 123 30.57 2.92 12.14
CA ARG A 123 31.58 3.98 11.90
C ARG A 123 31.72 4.91 13.11
N ASN A 124 32.91 4.93 13.68
CA ASN A 124 33.40 6.09 14.41
C ASN A 124 33.60 7.24 13.40
N GLY A 125 32.88 8.35 13.58
CA GLY A 125 33.24 9.65 13.01
C GLY A 125 32.37 10.16 11.86
N ALA A 126 31.83 11.37 12.08
CA ALA A 126 31.07 12.28 11.22
C ALA A 126 29.55 12.03 11.05
N PRO A 127 28.70 13.03 11.36
CA PRO A 127 27.27 12.99 11.04
C PRO A 127 27.09 13.06 9.52
N GLN A 128 26.54 12.00 8.94
CA GLN A 128 26.18 11.98 7.53
C GLN A 128 24.77 12.59 7.38
N GLN A 129 24.65 13.69 6.64
CA GLN A 129 23.35 14.23 6.24
C GLN A 129 22.68 13.23 5.29
N TYR A 130 21.66 12.52 5.77
CA TYR A 130 20.76 11.77 4.90
C TYR A 130 19.88 12.80 4.16
N LYS A 131 19.92 12.81 2.82
CA LYS A 131 18.94 13.56 2.04
C LYS A 131 17.57 12.92 2.26
N ALA A 132 16.56 13.74 2.57
CA ALA A 132 15.17 13.31 2.57
C ALA A 132 14.85 12.69 1.19
N GLY A 133 14.47 11.40 1.17
CA GLY A 133 14.07 10.67 -0.04
C GLY A 133 15.04 9.60 -0.57
N GLU A 134 16.25 9.44 -0.03
CA GLU A 134 17.28 8.52 -0.57
C GLU A 134 17.59 7.30 0.31
N VAL A 135 16.61 6.81 1.08
CA VAL A 135 16.85 5.71 2.04
C VAL A 135 15.76 4.65 2.02
N GLY A 136 15.24 4.27 0.85
CA GLY A 136 14.42 3.05 0.71
C GLY A 136 15.32 1.84 0.42
N ALA A 137 15.20 0.76 1.19
CA ALA A 137 15.88 -0.49 0.85
C ALA A 137 15.09 -1.20 -0.27
N ALA A 138 15.64 -1.25 -1.48
CA ALA A 138 15.00 -1.95 -2.60
C ALA A 138 14.71 -3.42 -2.25
N VAL A 139 13.55 -3.92 -2.67
CA VAL A 139 13.15 -5.31 -2.46
C VAL A 139 13.48 -6.09 -3.72
N LEU A 140 14.59 -6.82 -3.71
CA LEU A 140 15.14 -7.50 -4.88
C LEU A 140 15.50 -8.95 -4.57
N GLY A 141 15.61 -9.77 -5.62
CA GLY A 141 16.04 -11.17 -5.52
C GLY A 141 14.95 -12.11 -5.05
N ASN A 142 15.34 -13.23 -4.44
CA ASN A 142 14.35 -14.20 -3.95
C ASN A 142 13.74 -13.73 -2.62
N THR A 143 12.45 -13.46 -2.62
CA THR A 143 11.66 -13.18 -1.43
C THR A 143 10.87 -14.44 -1.05
N ARG A 144 11.53 -15.45 -0.47
CA ARG A 144 10.87 -16.70 -0.07
C ARG A 144 9.76 -16.45 0.97
N TRP A 145 8.54 -16.91 0.69
CA TRP A 145 7.40 -16.85 1.60
C TRP A 145 6.99 -18.23 2.11
N VAL A 146 6.52 -18.32 3.36
CA VAL A 146 5.96 -19.55 3.91
C VAL A 146 4.54 -19.33 4.37
N THR A 147 3.58 -20.08 3.84
CA THR A 147 2.23 -20.14 4.38
C THR A 147 2.20 -21.08 5.58
N LEU A 148 1.64 -20.62 6.70
CA LEU A 148 1.32 -21.43 7.87
C LEU A 148 -0.19 -21.40 8.11
N MET A 149 -0.85 -22.55 7.99
CA MET A 149 -2.25 -22.69 8.38
C MET A 149 -2.34 -22.99 9.87
N CYS A 150 -3.11 -22.20 10.59
CA CYS A 150 -3.24 -22.28 12.04
C CYS A 150 -4.69 -22.33 12.48
N ARG A 151 -4.98 -23.32 13.32
CA ARG A 151 -6.32 -23.69 13.75
C ARG A 151 -6.54 -23.24 15.20
N PHE A 152 -7.54 -22.40 15.45
CA PHE A 152 -7.96 -22.08 16.81
C PHE A 152 -8.42 -23.35 17.56
N ALA A 153 -8.15 -23.45 18.86
CA ALA A 153 -8.41 -24.68 19.62
C ALA A 153 -9.90 -25.07 19.68
N ASP A 154 -10.80 -24.10 19.57
CA ASP A 154 -12.25 -24.23 19.67
C ASP A 154 -12.97 -24.34 18.31
N ILE A 155 -12.25 -24.21 17.19
CA ILE A 155 -12.82 -24.30 15.85
C ILE A 155 -12.22 -25.52 15.15
N ALA A 156 -13.03 -26.55 14.93
CA ALA A 156 -12.57 -27.80 14.33
C ALA A 156 -12.38 -27.73 12.80
N THR A 157 -13.18 -26.91 12.12
CA THR A 157 -13.22 -26.84 10.66
C THR A 157 -11.91 -26.31 10.08
N GLU A 158 -11.47 -26.94 9.00
CA GLU A 158 -10.31 -26.55 8.19
C GLU A 158 -10.83 -26.13 6.80
N PRO A 159 -10.99 -24.82 6.51
CA PRO A 159 -11.74 -24.37 5.33
C PRO A 159 -11.16 -24.79 3.97
N LYS A 160 -9.86 -25.06 3.93
CA LYS A 160 -9.13 -25.48 2.73
C LYS A 160 -8.08 -26.52 3.08
N PRO A 161 -7.82 -27.49 2.18
CA PRO A 161 -6.74 -28.45 2.37
C PRO A 161 -5.37 -27.78 2.15
N LEU A 162 -4.30 -28.36 2.71
CA LEU A 162 -2.92 -27.92 2.47
C LEU A 162 -2.59 -27.79 0.97
N SER A 163 -3.09 -28.71 0.13
CA SER A 163 -2.84 -28.71 -1.31
C SER A 163 -3.34 -27.43 -2.01
N PHE A 164 -4.41 -26.81 -1.52
CA PHE A 164 -4.91 -25.53 -2.04
C PHE A 164 -3.88 -24.42 -1.84
N PHE A 165 -3.29 -24.32 -0.65
CA PHE A 165 -2.29 -23.29 -0.35
C PHE A 165 -0.95 -23.57 -1.03
N GLN A 166 -0.57 -24.84 -1.17
CA GLN A 166 0.62 -25.22 -1.94
C GLN A 166 0.48 -24.83 -3.41
N SER A 167 -0.71 -25.00 -4.01
CA SER A 167 -0.94 -24.68 -5.40
C SER A 167 -0.95 -23.17 -5.69
N GLN A 168 -1.08 -22.31 -4.68
CA GLN A 168 -1.00 -20.85 -4.85
C GLN A 168 0.41 -20.35 -5.19
N TYR A 169 1.48 -21.09 -4.87
CA TYR A 169 2.87 -20.64 -5.05
C TYR A 169 3.48 -20.93 -6.42
N GLY A 170 2.72 -21.49 -7.36
CA GLY A 170 3.25 -21.80 -8.69
C GLY A 170 3.48 -20.56 -9.58
N ASN A 171 4.00 -20.82 -10.78
CA ASN A 171 4.35 -19.81 -11.79
C ASN A 171 3.38 -19.80 -12.99
N LEU A 172 2.17 -20.36 -12.84
CA LEU A 172 1.10 -20.22 -13.83
C LEU A 172 0.30 -18.93 -13.56
N PRO A 173 -0.32 -18.35 -14.60
CA PRO A 173 -1.27 -17.24 -14.45
C PRO A 173 -2.27 -17.48 -13.30
N GLY A 174 -2.45 -16.46 -12.45
CA GLY A 174 -3.34 -16.53 -11.28
C GLY A 174 -2.68 -17.03 -9.99
N GLN A 175 -1.43 -17.51 -10.04
CA GLN A 175 -0.65 -17.90 -8.87
C GLN A 175 0.27 -16.77 -8.39
N LEU A 176 0.69 -16.83 -7.12
CA LEU A 176 1.53 -15.81 -6.48
C LEU A 176 2.93 -15.72 -7.12
N GLY A 177 3.51 -16.85 -7.53
CA GLY A 177 4.83 -16.88 -8.16
C GLY A 177 4.84 -16.13 -9.48
N HIS A 178 3.83 -16.39 -10.30
CA HIS A 178 3.63 -15.67 -11.56
C HIS A 178 3.36 -14.18 -11.32
N TYR A 179 2.44 -13.84 -10.40
CA TYR A 179 2.07 -12.45 -10.13
C TYR A 179 3.27 -11.60 -9.69
N TRP A 180 4.02 -12.06 -8.68
CA TRP A 180 5.15 -11.29 -8.15
C TRP A 180 6.31 -11.18 -9.14
N GLN A 181 6.53 -12.19 -9.99
CA GLN A 181 7.51 -12.08 -11.08
C GLN A 181 7.04 -11.06 -12.14
N GLU A 182 5.77 -11.08 -12.53
CA GLU A 182 5.23 -10.17 -13.55
C GLU A 182 5.25 -8.71 -13.08
N VAL A 183 4.68 -8.43 -11.91
CA VAL A 183 4.55 -7.07 -11.37
C VAL A 183 5.90 -6.46 -10.96
N SER A 184 6.93 -7.29 -10.76
CA SER A 184 8.29 -6.81 -10.44
C SER A 184 9.24 -6.81 -11.63
N TYR A 185 8.79 -7.18 -12.84
CA TYR A 185 9.68 -7.34 -14.00
C TYR A 185 10.80 -8.39 -13.76
N GLY A 186 10.51 -9.41 -12.97
CA GLY A 186 11.46 -10.43 -12.54
C GLY A 186 12.52 -9.92 -11.53
N LYS A 187 12.39 -8.70 -11.01
CA LYS A 187 13.29 -8.17 -9.96
C LYS A 187 13.13 -8.94 -8.65
N ILE A 188 11.94 -9.52 -8.41
CA ILE A 188 11.74 -10.53 -7.38
C ILE A 188 11.19 -11.84 -7.95
N ASN A 189 11.45 -12.92 -7.23
CA ASN A 189 10.71 -14.16 -7.32
C ASN A 189 10.47 -14.70 -5.91
N ILE A 190 9.56 -15.65 -5.77
CA ILE A 190 9.26 -16.29 -4.48
C ILE A 190 9.64 -17.78 -4.52
N ASN A 191 10.70 -18.14 -5.23
CA ASN A 191 11.10 -19.54 -5.39
C ASN A 191 11.47 -20.18 -4.04
N GLY A 192 11.09 -21.45 -3.89
CA GLY A 192 11.26 -22.17 -2.62
C GLY A 192 10.21 -21.79 -1.56
N SER A 193 9.20 -21.00 -1.91
CA SER A 193 8.03 -20.78 -1.06
C SER A 193 7.23 -22.08 -0.88
N SER A 194 6.59 -22.21 0.27
CA SER A 194 5.89 -23.45 0.67
C SER A 194 4.69 -23.14 1.55
N ALA A 195 3.74 -24.06 1.62
CA ALA A 195 2.67 -24.02 2.61
C ALA A 195 2.77 -25.22 3.57
N ASN A 196 2.43 -25.01 4.84
CA ASN A 196 2.49 -25.99 5.92
C ASN A 196 1.34 -25.74 6.92
N GLY A 197 0.91 -26.76 7.67
CA GLY A 197 -0.21 -26.69 8.64
C GLY A 197 -1.36 -27.62 8.23
N TRP A 198 -2.48 -27.77 8.95
CA TRP A 198 -3.09 -27.00 10.03
C TRP A 198 -2.52 -27.24 11.43
N TYR A 199 -1.71 -26.31 11.94
CA TYR A 199 -1.17 -26.37 13.29
C TYR A 199 -2.23 -25.95 14.33
N ALA A 200 -2.38 -26.72 15.39
CA ALA A 200 -3.30 -26.38 16.48
C ALA A 200 -2.69 -25.27 17.35
N LEU A 201 -3.38 -24.14 17.42
CA LEU A 201 -3.07 -23.07 18.37
C LEU A 201 -3.46 -23.53 19.79
N PRO A 202 -2.70 -23.15 20.84
CA PRO A 202 -2.93 -23.62 22.20
C PRO A 202 -4.17 -23.04 22.89
N GLN A 203 -4.83 -22.05 22.29
CA GLN A 203 -5.90 -21.27 22.90
C GLN A 203 -7.10 -21.13 21.95
N PRO A 204 -8.31 -20.88 22.48
CA PRO A 204 -9.50 -20.62 21.65
C PRO A 204 -9.37 -19.28 20.91
N ARG A 205 -10.21 -19.05 19.90
CA ARG A 205 -10.24 -17.80 19.13
C ARG A 205 -10.37 -16.56 20.02
N SER A 206 -11.24 -16.61 21.03
CA SER A 206 -11.50 -15.48 21.94
C SER A 206 -10.29 -15.01 22.75
N PHE A 207 -9.27 -15.86 22.91
CA PHE A 207 -8.00 -15.46 23.54
C PHE A 207 -7.16 -14.56 22.62
N TYR A 208 -7.16 -14.86 21.32
CA TYR A 208 -6.39 -14.09 20.32
C TYR A 208 -7.16 -12.89 19.80
N VAL A 209 -8.49 -12.97 19.80
CA VAL A 209 -9.40 -11.92 19.37
C VAL A 209 -10.30 -11.56 20.54
N PRO A 210 -9.77 -10.90 21.58
CA PRO A 210 -10.60 -10.40 22.67
C PRO A 210 -11.55 -9.30 22.17
N GLU A 211 -12.69 -9.20 22.84
CA GLU A 211 -13.56 -8.04 22.74
C GLU A 211 -13.06 -6.93 23.67
N VAL A 212 -12.85 -5.74 23.13
CA VAL A 212 -12.45 -4.53 23.86
C VAL A 212 -13.38 -3.40 23.45
N ASP A 213 -14.07 -2.80 24.42
CA ASP A 213 -15.05 -1.72 24.20
C ASP A 213 -16.14 -2.08 23.17
N GLY A 214 -16.64 -3.33 23.24
CA GLY A 214 -17.68 -3.83 22.34
C GLY A 214 -17.21 -4.13 20.92
N LYS A 215 -15.89 -4.17 20.68
CA LYS A 215 -15.30 -4.48 19.37
C LYS A 215 -14.24 -5.56 19.49
N GLU A 216 -14.27 -6.51 18.56
CA GLU A 216 -13.20 -7.49 18.43
C GLU A 216 -11.89 -6.82 18.00
N LYS A 217 -10.78 -7.29 18.57
CA LYS A 217 -9.44 -6.78 18.28
C LYS A 217 -8.43 -7.91 18.22
N ALA A 218 -7.91 -8.18 17.03
CA ALA A 218 -6.93 -9.25 16.84
C ALA A 218 -5.58 -8.89 17.51
N ASN A 219 -5.05 -9.80 18.31
CA ASN A 219 -3.70 -9.73 18.86
C ASN A 219 -2.71 -10.35 17.87
N LEU A 220 -2.32 -9.57 16.87
CA LEU A 220 -1.48 -10.01 15.75
C LEU A 220 -0.13 -10.61 16.19
N SER A 221 0.50 -10.01 17.21
CA SER A 221 1.77 -10.52 17.75
C SER A 221 1.59 -11.90 18.38
N LYS A 222 0.51 -12.13 19.14
CA LYS A 222 0.25 -13.44 19.76
C LYS A 222 -0.17 -14.48 18.74
N LEU A 223 -1.01 -14.10 17.77
CA LEU A 223 -1.38 -14.95 16.63
C LEU A 223 -0.14 -15.42 15.86
N PHE A 224 0.80 -14.50 15.57
CA PHE A 224 2.04 -14.84 14.89
C PHE A 224 2.93 -15.74 15.75
N ALA A 225 3.20 -15.33 16.99
CA ALA A 225 4.11 -16.06 17.88
C ALA A 225 3.65 -17.51 18.12
N ASP A 226 2.37 -17.73 18.41
CA ASP A 226 1.88 -19.09 18.72
C ASP A 226 1.77 -19.96 17.48
N CYS A 227 1.33 -19.39 16.34
CA CYS A 227 1.27 -20.12 15.08
C CYS A 227 2.66 -20.54 14.61
N ALA A 228 3.63 -19.62 14.70
CA ALA A 228 4.99 -19.90 14.31
C ALA A 228 5.68 -20.89 15.27
N ALA A 229 5.46 -20.77 16.59
CA ALA A 229 5.97 -21.73 17.57
C ALA A 229 5.41 -23.15 17.36
N ALA A 230 4.15 -23.27 16.95
CA ALA A 230 3.56 -24.57 16.62
C ALA A 230 4.14 -25.18 15.33
N ALA A 231 4.61 -24.34 14.39
CA ALA A 231 5.20 -24.75 13.13
C ALA A 231 6.72 -24.98 13.18
N ASP A 232 7.43 -24.32 14.09
CA ASP A 232 8.90 -24.32 14.22
C ASP A 232 9.55 -25.71 14.23
N PRO A 233 8.99 -26.75 14.90
CA PRO A 233 9.56 -28.09 14.84
C PRO A 233 9.53 -28.76 13.45
N PHE A 234 8.73 -28.22 12.52
CA PHE A 234 8.45 -28.82 11.21
C PHE A 234 8.91 -27.96 10.04
N VAL A 235 9.20 -26.67 10.27
CA VAL A 235 9.48 -25.69 9.23
C VAL A 235 10.77 -24.95 9.55
N ASN A 236 11.73 -25.03 8.63
CA ASN A 236 12.94 -24.21 8.70
C ASN A 236 12.65 -22.80 8.16
N PHE A 237 12.79 -21.80 9.02
CA PHE A 237 12.57 -20.38 8.71
C PHE A 237 13.84 -19.67 8.22
N SER A 238 14.98 -20.36 8.14
CA SER A 238 16.19 -19.82 7.52
C SER A 238 15.92 -19.29 6.10
N GLY A 239 16.32 -18.04 5.86
CA GLY A 239 16.15 -17.36 4.58
C GLY A 239 14.70 -17.02 4.20
N VAL A 240 13.72 -17.25 5.08
CA VAL A 240 12.35 -16.79 4.87
C VAL A 240 12.30 -15.27 4.96
N GLN A 241 11.61 -14.63 4.01
CA GLN A 241 11.44 -13.18 3.95
C GLN A 241 10.04 -12.75 4.39
N GLY A 242 9.06 -13.65 4.35
CA GLY A 242 7.72 -13.40 4.85
C GLY A 242 6.92 -14.67 5.17
N ILE A 243 5.91 -14.54 6.02
CA ILE A 243 5.02 -15.61 6.43
C ILE A 243 3.58 -15.20 6.17
N ASN A 244 2.82 -16.07 5.49
CA ASN A 244 1.38 -15.90 5.34
C ASN A 244 0.65 -16.79 6.35
N LEU A 245 0.00 -16.20 7.35
CA LEU A 245 -0.77 -16.95 8.33
C LEU A 245 -2.20 -17.11 7.83
N MET A 246 -2.71 -18.33 7.78
CA MET A 246 -4.08 -18.65 7.38
C MET A 246 -4.84 -19.17 8.60
N PHE A 247 -5.91 -18.50 9.00
CA PHE A 247 -6.70 -18.88 10.17
C PHE A 247 -8.02 -19.54 9.77
N ASN A 248 -8.50 -20.48 10.58
CA ASN A 248 -9.77 -21.16 10.32
C ASN A 248 -11.01 -20.44 10.89
N GLY A 249 -10.81 -19.30 11.54
CA GLY A 249 -11.87 -18.44 12.04
C GLY A 249 -11.62 -17.00 11.60
N ASP A 250 -12.67 -16.19 11.67
CA ASP A 250 -12.51 -14.74 11.48
C ASP A 250 -11.53 -14.16 12.50
N LEU A 251 -10.88 -13.05 12.15
CA LEU A 251 -10.04 -12.32 13.10
C LEU A 251 -10.91 -11.27 13.78
N ASP A 252 -10.84 -10.02 13.36
CA ASP A 252 -11.63 -8.91 13.90
C ASP A 252 -12.38 -8.15 12.78
N GLY A 253 -12.81 -8.89 11.75
CA GLY A 253 -13.38 -8.35 10.51
C GLY A 253 -12.35 -7.89 9.47
N PHE A 254 -11.05 -8.07 9.74
CA PHE A 254 -9.96 -7.63 8.86
C PHE A 254 -9.02 -8.78 8.47
N ALA A 255 -8.49 -8.72 7.25
CA ALA A 255 -7.20 -9.30 6.92
C ALA A 255 -6.11 -8.30 7.32
N TRP A 256 -4.92 -8.77 7.63
CA TRP A 256 -3.83 -7.87 8.01
C TRP A 256 -2.55 -8.19 7.28
N GLY A 257 -1.73 -7.17 7.05
CA GLY A 257 -0.44 -7.26 6.39
C GLY A 257 0.57 -6.33 7.04
N GLY A 258 1.85 -6.68 6.97
CA GLY A 258 2.93 -5.85 7.52
C GLY A 258 4.07 -6.64 8.14
N GLY A 259 4.40 -6.34 9.39
CA GLY A 259 5.54 -6.90 10.11
C GLY A 259 5.23 -7.45 11.49
N SER A 260 5.97 -8.47 11.92
CA SER A 260 5.97 -8.95 13.31
C SER A 260 7.26 -9.71 13.65
N CYS A 261 7.65 -9.70 14.92
CA CYS A 261 8.76 -10.49 15.48
C CYS A 261 8.25 -11.69 16.28
N ALA A 262 8.95 -12.83 16.18
CA ALA A 262 8.77 -13.99 17.04
C ALA A 262 10.09 -14.78 17.16
N PRO A 263 10.27 -15.60 18.22
CA PRO A 263 11.32 -16.61 18.24
C PRO A 263 11.07 -17.66 17.14
N LEU A 264 11.98 -17.76 16.18
CA LEU A 264 11.98 -18.73 15.07
C LEU A 264 13.37 -19.34 14.97
N ASP A 265 13.48 -20.67 14.83
CA ASP A 265 14.75 -21.40 14.76
C ASP A 265 15.73 -21.01 15.90
N GLY A 266 15.20 -20.75 17.11
CA GLY A 266 15.99 -20.35 18.28
C GLY A 266 16.47 -18.89 18.31
N ALA A 267 16.07 -18.04 17.36
CA ALA A 267 16.40 -16.62 17.32
C ALA A 267 15.16 -15.73 17.22
N ASN A 268 15.16 -14.57 17.90
CA ASN A 268 14.10 -13.59 17.70
C ASN A 268 14.23 -12.96 16.30
N THR A 269 13.34 -13.36 15.40
CA THR A 269 13.37 -12.99 13.99
C THR A 269 12.12 -12.18 13.69
N CYS A 270 12.29 -11.06 13.01
CA CYS A 270 11.14 -10.32 12.49
C CYS A 270 11.08 -10.39 10.98
N LEU A 271 9.91 -10.75 10.52
CA LEU A 271 9.59 -11.05 9.14
C LEU A 271 8.42 -10.19 8.69
N ARG A 272 8.19 -10.21 7.38
CA ARG A 272 6.93 -9.76 6.80
C ARG A 272 5.86 -10.77 7.18
N VAL A 273 4.69 -10.33 7.59
CA VAL A 273 3.63 -11.22 8.05
C VAL A 273 2.30 -10.77 7.49
N THR A 274 1.47 -11.73 7.11
CA THR A 274 0.06 -11.51 6.79
C THR A 274 -0.81 -12.39 7.70
N TRP A 275 -1.99 -11.92 8.07
CA TRP A 275 -2.97 -12.62 8.90
C TRP A 275 -4.28 -12.70 8.13
N ASN A 276 -4.61 -13.90 7.66
CA ASN A 276 -5.64 -14.10 6.66
C ASN A 276 -6.80 -14.91 7.26
N PRO A 277 -7.97 -14.28 7.51
CA PRO A 277 -9.20 -14.99 7.88
C PRO A 277 -9.80 -15.75 6.67
N PRO A 278 -10.76 -16.66 6.87
CA PRO A 278 -11.30 -17.51 5.80
C PRO A 278 -11.78 -16.82 4.52
N TRP A 279 -12.34 -15.62 4.63
CA TRP A 279 -12.81 -14.88 3.46
C TRP A 279 -11.66 -14.36 2.57
N SER A 280 -10.48 -14.13 3.14
CA SER A 280 -9.34 -13.50 2.45
C SER A 280 -8.62 -14.48 1.51
N PHE A 281 -8.26 -15.68 1.97
CA PHE A 281 -7.48 -16.63 1.19
C PHE A 281 -8.24 -17.37 0.09
N ASN A 282 -9.54 -17.08 -0.06
CA ASN A 282 -10.32 -17.47 -1.24
C ASN A 282 -10.10 -16.53 -2.44
N ASN A 283 -9.33 -15.45 -2.26
CA ASN A 283 -9.05 -14.44 -3.27
C ASN A 283 -7.55 -14.13 -3.28
N ILE A 284 -6.84 -14.48 -4.36
CA ILE A 284 -5.40 -14.17 -4.48
C ILE A 284 -5.13 -12.66 -4.47
N ALA A 285 -6.10 -11.84 -4.88
CA ALA A 285 -6.02 -10.38 -4.78
C ALA A 285 -5.76 -9.92 -3.34
N VAL A 286 -6.48 -10.47 -2.36
CA VAL A 286 -6.31 -10.11 -0.94
C VAL A 286 -4.96 -10.58 -0.43
N ILE A 287 -4.54 -11.81 -0.74
CA ILE A 287 -3.22 -12.30 -0.32
C ILE A 287 -2.09 -11.44 -0.90
N ALA A 288 -2.20 -11.05 -2.18
CA ALA A 288 -1.23 -10.17 -2.82
C ALA A 288 -1.24 -8.75 -2.21
N HIS A 289 -2.40 -8.24 -1.82
CA HIS A 289 -2.56 -6.98 -1.10
C HIS A 289 -1.83 -7.02 0.25
N GLU A 290 -2.10 -8.02 1.09
CA GLU A 290 -1.43 -8.16 2.40
C GLU A 290 0.08 -8.38 2.27
N MET A 291 0.51 -9.14 1.25
CA MET A 291 1.94 -9.29 0.93
C MET A 291 2.57 -7.95 0.51
N GLY A 292 1.83 -7.09 -0.18
CA GLY A 292 2.22 -5.71 -0.50
C GLY A 292 2.50 -4.89 0.75
N HIS A 293 1.63 -4.95 1.76
CA HIS A 293 1.90 -4.37 3.08
C HIS A 293 3.13 -4.98 3.75
N GLY A 294 3.33 -6.29 3.60
CA GLY A 294 4.57 -6.95 4.02
C GLY A 294 5.82 -6.32 3.39
N TYR A 295 5.75 -5.93 2.12
CA TYR A 295 6.83 -5.20 1.45
C TYR A 295 6.94 -3.71 1.84
N GLY A 296 6.07 -3.21 2.73
CA GLY A 296 6.07 -1.84 3.21
C GLY A 296 5.25 -0.88 2.34
N LEU A 297 4.39 -1.39 1.48
CA LEU A 297 3.51 -0.58 0.65
C LEU A 297 2.34 -0.03 1.48
N PRO A 298 2.08 1.28 1.47
CA PRO A 298 0.84 1.83 2.02
C PRO A 298 -0.34 1.62 1.07
N HIS A 299 -1.55 1.88 1.56
CA HIS A 299 -2.67 2.09 0.64
C HIS A 299 -2.39 3.22 -0.35
N SER A 300 -2.90 3.05 -1.57
CA SER A 300 -3.16 4.16 -2.49
C SER A 300 -4.63 4.55 -2.42
N ASP A 301 -5.00 5.62 -3.09
CA ASP A 301 -6.30 6.25 -2.89
C ASP A 301 -6.75 6.99 -4.17
N ASN A 302 -7.93 7.58 -4.15
CA ASN A 302 -8.47 8.47 -5.17
C ASN A 302 -8.47 9.93 -4.68
N SER A 303 -8.56 10.88 -5.61
CA SER A 303 -8.42 12.32 -5.31
C SER A 303 -9.73 13.02 -4.95
N ASP A 304 -10.74 12.29 -4.49
CA ASP A 304 -12.06 12.82 -4.13
C ASP A 304 -12.12 13.46 -2.74
N GLY A 305 -11.08 13.24 -1.93
CA GLY A 305 -10.82 13.96 -0.68
C GLY A 305 -11.54 13.38 0.53
N ASP A 306 -12.02 12.13 0.44
CA ASP A 306 -12.55 11.41 1.58
C ASP A 306 -11.44 10.61 2.32
N SER A 307 -11.80 9.54 3.03
CA SER A 307 -10.85 8.67 3.73
C SER A 307 -10.97 7.20 3.33
N ASP A 308 -11.75 6.90 2.30
CA ASP A 308 -11.99 5.56 1.79
C ASP A 308 -10.89 5.16 0.81
N THR A 309 -9.85 4.52 1.32
CA THR A 309 -8.72 4.07 0.52
C THR A 309 -9.04 2.94 -0.47
N TYR A 310 -10.30 2.51 -0.64
CA TYR A 310 -10.71 1.36 -1.48
C TYR A 310 -11.46 1.77 -2.74
N ASP A 311 -11.09 2.89 -3.34
CA ASP A 311 -11.81 3.49 -4.47
C ASP A 311 -10.92 3.86 -5.67
N ASN A 312 -9.64 3.48 -5.64
CA ASN A 312 -8.73 3.50 -6.78
C ASN A 312 -8.55 2.09 -7.39
N PRO A 313 -9.36 1.71 -8.39
CA PRO A 313 -9.32 0.38 -9.01
C PRO A 313 -8.18 0.18 -10.02
N TRP A 314 -7.19 1.06 -10.05
CA TRP A 314 -5.96 0.85 -10.83
C TRP A 314 -4.84 0.20 -10.02
N ASP A 315 -5.01 0.11 -8.70
CA ASP A 315 -4.01 -0.41 -7.78
C ASP A 315 -4.61 -1.47 -6.86
N VAL A 316 -3.96 -2.62 -6.75
CA VAL A 316 -4.37 -3.66 -5.77
C VAL A 316 -4.26 -3.14 -4.35
N MET A 317 -3.34 -2.22 -4.04
CA MET A 317 -3.20 -1.58 -2.72
C MET A 317 -4.28 -0.52 -2.43
N SER A 318 -5.30 -0.42 -3.28
CA SER A 318 -6.54 0.31 -2.99
C SER A 318 -7.71 -0.62 -3.22
N ASP A 319 -8.18 -0.81 -4.46
CA ASP A 319 -9.37 -1.61 -4.74
C ASP A 319 -9.02 -2.92 -5.45
N SER A 320 -9.06 -4.01 -4.69
CA SER A 320 -8.86 -5.38 -5.17
C SER A 320 -10.03 -5.93 -6.01
N TRP A 321 -11.22 -5.33 -5.93
CA TRP A 321 -12.49 -5.96 -6.34
C TRP A 321 -13.05 -5.42 -7.65
N ARG A 322 -13.18 -4.10 -7.79
CA ARG A 322 -13.79 -3.51 -9.00
C ARG A 322 -12.87 -3.73 -10.19
N ASN A 323 -13.41 -3.97 -11.38
CA ASN A 323 -12.62 -4.06 -12.61
C ASN A 323 -11.48 -5.11 -12.55
N ALA A 324 -11.68 -6.18 -11.77
CA ALA A 324 -10.68 -7.23 -11.57
C ALA A 324 -10.97 -8.48 -12.42
N ALA A 325 -9.91 -9.17 -12.83
CA ALA A 325 -10.01 -10.51 -13.39
C ALA A 325 -10.30 -11.53 -12.28
N SER A 326 -10.78 -12.72 -12.66
CA SER A 326 -11.04 -13.81 -11.72
C SER A 326 -10.47 -15.13 -12.22
N ASP A 327 -10.17 -16.00 -11.26
CA ASP A 327 -9.77 -17.38 -11.45
C ASP A 327 -10.78 -18.29 -10.72
N PRO A 328 -11.22 -19.41 -11.35
CA PRO A 328 -12.22 -20.29 -10.76
C PRO A 328 -11.75 -21.00 -9.48
N THR A 329 -10.44 -21.16 -9.29
CA THR A 329 -9.84 -21.80 -8.11
C THR A 329 -9.50 -20.77 -7.05
N TYR A 330 -8.93 -19.65 -7.47
CA TYR A 330 -8.27 -18.67 -6.60
C TYR A 330 -9.04 -17.35 -6.41
N GLY A 331 -10.26 -17.26 -6.95
CA GLY A 331 -11.14 -16.11 -6.78
C GLY A 331 -10.65 -14.88 -7.53
N THR A 332 -10.82 -13.69 -6.94
CA THR A 332 -10.37 -12.45 -7.56
C THR A 332 -8.85 -12.42 -7.72
N LEU A 333 -8.38 -12.04 -8.91
CA LEU A 333 -6.96 -11.89 -9.20
C LEU A 333 -6.51 -10.44 -8.92
N PRO A 334 -5.29 -10.25 -8.38
CA PRO A 334 -4.76 -8.92 -8.10
C PRO A 334 -4.56 -8.17 -9.40
N LYS A 335 -4.83 -6.87 -9.37
CA LYS A 335 -4.29 -5.95 -10.37
C LYS A 335 -2.83 -5.69 -10.05
N HIS A 336 -2.10 -5.08 -10.96
CA HIS A 336 -0.77 -4.61 -10.63
C HIS A 336 -0.81 -3.45 -9.63
N ILE A 337 0.25 -3.32 -8.81
CA ILE A 337 0.48 -2.12 -8.00
C ILE A 337 0.77 -0.90 -8.90
N ASN A 338 0.43 0.30 -8.44
CA ASN A 338 0.69 1.53 -9.19
C ASN A 338 2.20 1.77 -9.39
N MET A 339 2.54 2.57 -10.39
CA MET A 339 3.93 2.78 -10.80
C MET A 339 4.81 3.40 -9.71
N TYR A 340 4.25 4.27 -8.87
CA TYR A 340 5.00 4.83 -7.74
C TYR A 340 5.33 3.77 -6.67
N GLN A 341 4.43 2.81 -6.45
CA GLN A 341 4.70 1.71 -5.53
C GLN A 341 5.80 0.77 -6.07
N ARG A 342 5.86 0.55 -7.38
CA ARG A 342 6.99 -0.15 -8.01
C ARG A 342 8.31 0.60 -7.82
N GLU A 343 8.28 1.92 -7.99
CA GLU A 343 9.45 2.78 -7.74
C GLU A 343 9.89 2.72 -6.28
N ARG A 344 8.95 2.76 -5.33
CA ARG A 344 9.19 2.64 -3.90
C ARG A 344 9.95 1.34 -3.56
N LEU A 345 9.65 0.24 -4.26
CA LEU A 345 10.31 -1.05 -4.08
C LEU A 345 11.62 -1.21 -4.90
N GLY A 346 11.97 -0.21 -5.71
CA GLY A 346 13.16 -0.22 -6.56
C GLY A 346 13.02 -1.07 -7.82
N TRP A 347 11.79 -1.26 -8.31
CA TRP A 347 11.52 -2.11 -9.49
C TRP A 347 11.54 -1.33 -10.81
N VAL A 348 11.45 0.00 -10.77
CA VAL A 348 11.52 0.84 -11.97
C VAL A 348 12.97 1.21 -12.25
N ASP A 349 13.52 0.67 -13.34
CA ASP A 349 14.89 0.96 -13.75
C ASP A 349 15.10 2.46 -14.01
N ALA A 350 16.21 3.03 -13.53
CA ALA A 350 16.52 4.45 -13.67
C ALA A 350 16.45 4.94 -15.13
N ALA A 351 16.90 4.11 -16.08
CA ALA A 351 16.86 4.41 -17.50
C ALA A 351 15.44 4.47 -18.09
N ARG A 352 14.43 3.94 -17.39
CA ARG A 352 13.02 3.97 -17.80
C ARG A 352 12.19 5.02 -17.08
N LYS A 353 12.81 5.82 -16.21
CA LYS A 353 12.18 6.99 -15.56
C LYS A 353 12.45 8.25 -16.35
N GLN A 354 11.52 9.19 -16.29
CA GLN A 354 11.70 10.55 -16.74
C GLN A 354 11.28 11.51 -15.64
N VAL A 355 12.17 12.40 -15.22
CA VAL A 355 11.83 13.49 -14.29
C VAL A 355 11.67 14.78 -15.09
N VAL A 356 10.56 15.48 -14.88
CA VAL A 356 10.29 16.81 -15.44
C VAL A 356 10.33 17.81 -14.29
N ALA A 357 11.30 18.72 -14.34
CA ALA A 357 11.47 19.74 -13.32
C ALA A 357 10.33 20.77 -13.35
N ALA A 358 9.98 21.34 -12.21
CA ALA A 358 8.95 22.39 -12.08
C ALA A 358 9.22 23.62 -12.97
N SER A 359 10.48 23.86 -13.31
CA SER A 359 10.94 24.98 -14.13
C SER A 359 11.13 24.61 -15.60
N ASN A 360 10.47 23.56 -16.10
CA ASN A 360 10.57 23.15 -17.50
C ASN A 360 10.12 24.28 -18.44
N THR A 361 10.92 24.56 -19.48
CA THR A 361 10.63 25.62 -20.45
C THR A 361 10.37 25.09 -21.86
N THR A 362 10.59 23.79 -22.07
CA THR A 362 10.47 23.13 -23.38
C THR A 362 9.47 21.98 -23.31
N THR A 363 8.81 21.71 -24.42
CA THR A 363 7.99 20.51 -24.59
C THR A 363 8.87 19.28 -24.80
N LEU A 364 8.64 18.26 -23.98
CA LEU A 364 9.22 16.93 -24.05
C LEU A 364 8.19 15.96 -24.61
N GLN A 365 8.55 15.24 -25.67
CA GLN A 365 7.73 14.17 -26.21
C GLN A 365 8.43 12.83 -25.97
N LEU A 366 7.71 11.85 -25.44
CA LEU A 366 8.25 10.53 -25.12
C LEU A 366 7.22 9.43 -25.33
N SER A 367 7.71 8.23 -25.62
CA SER A 367 6.91 7.00 -25.54
C SER A 367 6.85 6.53 -24.10
N LEU A 368 5.64 6.40 -23.56
CA LEU A 368 5.33 5.87 -22.24
C LEU A 368 4.73 4.47 -22.41
N ASP A 369 5.51 3.44 -22.10
CA ASP A 369 5.05 2.06 -22.15
C ASP A 369 4.06 1.75 -21.03
N ILE A 370 3.19 0.75 -21.26
CA ILE A 370 2.32 0.21 -20.22
C ILE A 370 3.12 -0.31 -19.04
N ALA A 371 2.53 -0.22 -17.85
CA ALA A 371 3.19 -0.55 -16.60
C ALA A 371 3.74 -1.99 -16.54
N GLY A 372 3.20 -2.94 -17.31
CA GLY A 372 3.70 -4.33 -17.37
C GLY A 372 4.83 -4.60 -18.38
N THR A 373 5.20 -3.66 -19.25
CA THR A 373 6.18 -3.92 -20.33
C THR A 373 7.58 -4.22 -19.80
N VAL A 374 8.20 -5.30 -20.28
CA VAL A 374 9.60 -5.70 -20.01
C VAL A 374 10.48 -5.55 -21.25
N GLY A 375 11.79 -5.37 -21.06
CA GLY A 375 12.78 -5.40 -22.15
C GLY A 375 12.78 -4.20 -23.12
N SER A 376 12.03 -3.14 -22.81
CA SER A 376 11.96 -1.91 -23.62
C SER A 376 12.89 -0.82 -23.09
N THR A 377 13.34 0.06 -23.98
CA THR A 377 14.12 1.27 -23.64
C THR A 377 13.26 2.51 -23.46
N ASN A 378 11.96 2.44 -23.78
CA ASN A 378 11.04 3.55 -23.56
C ASN A 378 10.83 3.81 -22.06
N ARG A 379 10.27 4.98 -21.76
CA ARG A 379 9.93 5.34 -20.39
C ARG A 379 8.72 4.54 -19.93
N GLN A 380 8.64 4.27 -18.65
CA GLN A 380 7.53 3.55 -18.01
C GLN A 380 6.93 4.34 -16.85
N MET A 381 7.68 5.33 -16.36
CA MET A 381 7.26 6.27 -15.34
C MET A 381 7.73 7.66 -15.71
N VAL A 382 6.84 8.64 -15.56
CA VAL A 382 7.20 10.06 -15.60
C VAL A 382 6.87 10.68 -14.25
N THR A 383 7.79 11.43 -13.67
CA THR A 383 7.56 12.25 -12.49
C THR A 383 7.55 13.73 -12.87
N LEU A 384 6.49 14.43 -12.51
CA LEU A 384 6.37 15.88 -12.64
C LEU A 384 6.59 16.51 -11.26
N ASN A 385 7.73 17.17 -11.09
CA ASN A 385 8.03 17.86 -9.85
C ASN A 385 7.29 19.20 -9.83
N LEU A 386 6.62 19.51 -8.73
CA LEU A 386 6.12 20.86 -8.47
C LEU A 386 7.18 21.69 -7.73
N GLN A 387 6.87 22.96 -7.48
CA GLN A 387 7.73 23.81 -6.66
C GLN A 387 7.94 23.18 -5.28
N GLN A 388 9.21 23.04 -4.89
CA GLN A 388 9.58 22.45 -3.60
C GLN A 388 8.98 23.25 -2.44
N GLN A 389 8.41 22.52 -1.48
CA GLN A 389 7.92 23.10 -0.23
C GLN A 389 9.06 23.16 0.79
N PRO A 390 9.02 24.10 1.77
CA PRO A 390 10.03 24.18 2.83
C PRO A 390 10.18 22.88 3.62
N ASP A 391 9.08 22.13 3.77
CA ASP A 391 9.09 20.75 4.25
C ASP A 391 9.15 19.80 3.03
N PRO A 392 10.29 19.15 2.75
CA PRO A 392 10.44 18.26 1.61
C PRO A 392 9.43 17.11 1.61
N SER A 393 9.01 16.66 2.80
CA SER A 393 8.06 15.55 2.96
C SER A 393 6.62 15.90 2.60
N ARG A 394 6.33 17.19 2.44
CA ARG A 394 5.06 17.73 1.93
C ARG A 394 5.12 18.17 0.48
N THR A 395 6.25 17.96 -0.20
CA THR A 395 6.37 18.32 -1.61
C THR A 395 5.47 17.40 -2.42
N ILE A 396 4.45 17.98 -3.05
CA ILE A 396 3.56 17.26 -3.96
C ILE A 396 4.31 17.04 -5.26
N VAL A 397 4.24 15.81 -5.77
CA VAL A 397 4.69 15.47 -7.12
C VAL A 397 3.60 14.68 -7.83
N TYR A 398 3.59 14.70 -9.16
CA TYR A 398 2.69 13.85 -9.94
C TYR A 398 3.47 12.76 -10.65
N THR A 399 2.90 11.57 -10.75
CA THR A 399 3.48 10.46 -11.51
C THR A 399 2.53 9.97 -12.57
N LEU A 400 3.02 9.72 -13.77
CA LEU A 400 2.25 9.19 -14.88
C LEU A 400 2.62 7.72 -15.10
N GLU A 401 1.62 6.91 -15.35
CA GLU A 401 1.76 5.55 -15.86
C GLU A 401 0.75 5.26 -16.96
N ALA A 402 1.08 4.34 -17.86
CA ALA A 402 0.13 3.86 -18.86
C ALA A 402 -0.43 2.50 -18.46
N ARG A 403 -1.74 2.31 -18.61
CA ARG A 403 -2.44 1.05 -18.32
C ARG A 403 -3.36 0.69 -19.48
N LYS A 404 -3.41 -0.60 -19.84
CA LYS A 404 -4.28 -1.14 -20.89
C LYS A 404 -4.89 -2.46 -20.43
N ARG A 405 -6.12 -2.73 -20.86
CA ARG A 405 -6.84 -4.00 -20.66
C ARG A 405 -6.15 -5.13 -21.39
N SER A 406 -5.16 -5.72 -20.75
CA SER A 406 -4.30 -6.73 -21.36
C SER A 406 -3.74 -7.69 -20.31
N GLY A 407 -3.16 -8.81 -20.76
CA GLY A 407 -2.55 -9.80 -19.88
C GLY A 407 -3.55 -10.48 -18.93
N THR A 408 -3.01 -11.21 -17.96
CA THR A 408 -3.81 -11.98 -17.00
C THR A 408 -4.50 -11.06 -15.99
N TYR A 409 -3.72 -10.19 -15.35
CA TYR A 409 -4.13 -9.42 -14.18
C TYR A 409 -4.86 -8.11 -14.53
N GLU A 410 -4.60 -7.55 -15.72
CA GLU A 410 -5.12 -6.24 -16.11
C GLU A 410 -6.25 -6.31 -17.15
N SER A 411 -6.68 -7.51 -17.57
CA SER A 411 -7.68 -7.71 -18.64
C SER A 411 -9.05 -7.07 -18.38
N LYS A 412 -9.35 -6.68 -17.13
CA LYS A 412 -10.65 -6.15 -16.71
C LYS A 412 -10.61 -4.71 -16.20
N LEU A 413 -9.46 -4.02 -16.32
CA LEU A 413 -9.31 -2.62 -15.94
C LEU A 413 -10.43 -1.72 -16.48
N ALA A 414 -10.66 -0.58 -15.84
CA ALA A 414 -11.73 0.35 -16.22
C ALA A 414 -11.60 0.87 -17.66
N GLY A 415 -10.40 0.88 -18.23
CA GLY A 415 -10.16 1.23 -19.62
C GLY A 415 -8.67 1.20 -19.98
N ASP A 416 -8.39 1.75 -21.16
CA ASP A 416 -7.04 1.94 -21.70
C ASP A 416 -6.72 3.43 -21.60
N ALA A 417 -5.76 3.81 -20.77
CA ALA A 417 -5.48 5.21 -20.48
C ALA A 417 -4.07 5.45 -19.91
N VAL A 418 -3.67 6.72 -19.92
CA VAL A 418 -2.65 7.22 -19.00
C VAL A 418 -3.34 7.58 -17.69
N ILE A 419 -2.81 7.07 -16.58
CA ILE A 419 -3.27 7.35 -15.22
C ILE A 419 -2.26 8.30 -14.58
N ILE A 420 -2.77 9.36 -13.97
CA ILE A 420 -1.95 10.35 -13.26
C ILE A 420 -2.21 10.17 -11.78
N HIS A 421 -1.15 9.98 -10.99
CA HIS A 421 -1.23 9.94 -9.54
C HIS A 421 -0.64 11.23 -8.96
N ARG A 422 -1.33 11.82 -7.99
CA ARG A 422 -0.80 12.85 -7.09
C ARG A 422 -0.16 12.14 -5.91
N LEU A 423 1.11 12.44 -5.63
CA LEU A 423 1.78 11.96 -4.43
C LEU A 423 1.74 13.03 -3.37
N GLU A 424 1.19 12.69 -2.22
CA GLU A 424 1.15 13.56 -1.05
C GLU A 424 1.17 12.74 0.25
N ASN A 425 1.00 13.41 1.40
CA ASN A 425 0.89 12.75 2.71
C ASN A 425 2.01 11.73 2.96
N TYR A 426 3.27 12.14 2.77
CA TYR A 426 4.44 11.30 3.02
C TYR A 426 4.54 10.09 2.06
N GLY A 427 4.03 10.25 0.83
CA GLY A 427 4.21 9.30 -0.26
C GLY A 427 3.06 8.32 -0.47
N THR A 428 1.83 8.70 -0.12
CA THR A 428 0.60 8.04 -0.58
C THR A 428 0.28 8.51 -2.00
N ALA A 429 -0.14 7.59 -2.87
CA ALA A 429 -0.50 7.86 -4.25
C ALA A 429 -2.01 7.98 -4.42
N TYR A 430 -2.48 9.11 -4.94
CA TYR A 430 -3.88 9.42 -5.18
C TYR A 430 -4.15 9.47 -6.68
N SER A 431 -5.03 8.62 -7.23
CA SER A 431 -5.43 8.71 -8.63
C SER A 431 -6.16 10.03 -8.89
N VAL A 432 -5.69 10.80 -9.87
CA VAL A 432 -6.25 12.10 -10.22
C VAL A 432 -7.53 11.89 -11.03
N ASP A 433 -8.64 12.41 -10.51
CA ASP A 433 -9.90 12.54 -11.25
C ASP A 433 -10.15 14.02 -11.59
N SER A 434 -10.38 14.28 -12.86
CA SER A 434 -10.65 15.61 -13.40
C SER A 434 -12.13 15.97 -13.47
N THR A 435 -13.06 15.09 -13.05
CA THR A 435 -14.46 15.50 -12.88
C THR A 435 -14.61 16.50 -11.73
N VAL A 436 -15.64 17.34 -11.79
CA VAL A 436 -15.96 18.31 -10.74
C VAL A 436 -17.42 18.09 -10.28
N PRO A 437 -17.64 17.59 -9.06
CA PRO A 437 -16.62 17.05 -8.14
C PRO A 437 -15.95 15.78 -8.69
N PRO A 438 -14.77 15.37 -8.17
CA PRO A 438 -14.21 14.04 -8.41
C PRO A 438 -15.23 12.94 -8.11
N ALA A 439 -15.19 11.82 -8.84
CA ALA A 439 -16.05 10.69 -8.52
C ALA A 439 -15.54 9.91 -7.31
N ASP A 440 -16.47 9.30 -6.58
CA ASP A 440 -16.23 8.37 -5.45
C ASP A 440 -15.45 7.10 -5.85
N VAL A 441 -15.21 6.87 -7.15
CA VAL A 441 -14.40 5.74 -7.64
C VAL A 441 -13.66 6.18 -8.89
N ALA A 442 -12.35 5.98 -8.92
CA ALA A 442 -11.49 6.35 -10.04
C ALA A 442 -11.57 5.37 -11.24
N ASN A 443 -12.77 4.95 -11.66
CA ASN A 443 -12.99 4.13 -12.88
C ASN A 443 -13.83 4.84 -13.95
N ASN A 444 -13.91 6.16 -13.88
CA ASN A 444 -14.71 7.00 -14.77
C ASN A 444 -13.85 7.63 -15.88
N GLU A 445 -14.51 8.37 -16.79
CA GLU A 445 -13.83 9.11 -17.85
C GLU A 445 -12.99 10.31 -17.35
N GLY A 446 -13.11 10.73 -16.09
CA GLY A 446 -12.32 11.85 -15.55
C GLY A 446 -10.97 11.43 -14.97
N SER A 447 -10.83 10.15 -14.60
CA SER A 447 -9.60 9.52 -14.12
C SER A 447 -8.81 8.79 -15.21
N MET A 448 -9.39 8.66 -16.42
CA MET A 448 -8.76 8.05 -17.59
C MET A 448 -8.37 9.09 -18.64
N PHE A 449 -7.09 9.43 -18.72
CA PHE A 449 -6.58 10.34 -19.76
C PHE A 449 -6.30 9.58 -21.06
N LYS A 450 -7.12 9.84 -22.08
CA LYS A 450 -7.09 9.12 -23.37
C LYS A 450 -6.43 9.94 -24.48
N VAL A 451 -6.18 9.28 -25.62
CA VAL A 451 -5.61 9.92 -26.81
C VAL A 451 -6.42 11.16 -27.22
N GLY A 452 -5.73 12.26 -27.48
CA GLY A 452 -6.30 13.57 -27.79
C GLY A 452 -6.59 14.43 -26.56
N GLU A 453 -6.52 13.86 -25.35
CA GLU A 453 -6.83 14.58 -24.13
C GLU A 453 -5.60 15.25 -23.54
N THR A 454 -5.89 16.17 -22.62
CA THR A 454 -4.91 17.01 -21.95
C THR A 454 -5.27 17.14 -20.49
N TRP A 455 -4.25 17.02 -19.64
CA TRP A 455 -4.27 17.40 -18.24
C TRP A 455 -3.33 18.58 -17.97
N THR A 456 -3.64 19.38 -16.97
CA THR A 456 -2.78 20.48 -16.51
C THR A 456 -2.68 20.41 -15.00
N SER A 457 -1.48 20.55 -14.46
CA SER A 457 -1.26 20.55 -13.01
C SER A 457 -2.00 21.73 -12.37
N PRO A 458 -2.46 21.61 -11.11
CA PRO A 458 -3.19 22.69 -10.43
C PRO A 458 -2.41 24.02 -10.33
N ASP A 459 -1.08 23.95 -10.21
CA ASP A 459 -0.18 25.10 -10.20
C ASP A 459 0.14 25.65 -11.62
N GLN A 460 -0.40 25.02 -12.66
CA GLN A 460 -0.26 25.39 -14.07
C GLN A 460 1.18 25.35 -14.60
N THR A 461 2.10 24.67 -13.90
CA THR A 461 3.49 24.52 -14.36
C THR A 461 3.61 23.44 -15.42
N HIS A 462 2.78 22.39 -15.33
CA HIS A 462 2.85 21.25 -16.24
C HIS A 462 1.57 21.10 -17.05
N TRP A 463 1.75 20.86 -18.34
CA TRP A 463 0.73 20.38 -19.25
C TRP A 463 1.14 18.99 -19.74
N VAL A 464 0.20 18.07 -19.80
CA VAL A 464 0.39 16.69 -20.26
C VAL A 464 -0.68 16.40 -21.31
N SER A 465 -0.30 15.91 -22.49
CA SER A 465 -1.24 15.40 -23.48
C SER A 465 -0.87 14.01 -23.95
N VAL A 466 -1.88 13.16 -24.05
CA VAL A 466 -1.77 11.83 -24.64
C VAL A 466 -1.97 11.99 -26.14
N VAL A 467 -0.88 11.93 -26.90
CA VAL A 467 -0.86 12.32 -28.32
C VAL A 467 -1.37 11.19 -29.22
N ALA A 468 -0.91 9.97 -28.97
CA ALA A 468 -1.25 8.82 -29.81
C ALA A 468 -1.16 7.52 -29.03
N ASP A 469 -1.95 6.54 -29.46
CA ASP A 469 -1.81 5.16 -29.03
C ASP A 469 -0.59 4.52 -29.70
N THR A 470 0.09 3.64 -28.98
CA THR A 470 1.19 2.82 -29.53
C THR A 470 0.98 1.35 -29.14
N PRO A 471 1.62 0.40 -29.85
CA PRO A 471 1.51 -1.02 -29.53
C PRO A 471 1.89 -1.35 -28.07
N THR A 472 2.84 -0.62 -27.49
CA THR A 472 3.37 -0.88 -26.14
C THR A 472 2.89 0.12 -25.08
N GLY A 473 2.08 1.13 -25.43
CA GLY A 473 1.67 2.20 -24.51
C GLY A 473 1.15 3.42 -25.23
N TYR A 474 1.62 4.62 -24.87
CA TYR A 474 1.18 5.89 -25.47
C TYR A 474 2.35 6.81 -25.80
N LEU A 475 2.17 7.63 -26.83
CA LEU A 475 3.02 8.79 -27.07
C LEU A 475 2.48 9.95 -26.22
N VAL A 476 3.30 10.50 -25.33
CA VAL A 476 2.91 11.57 -24.41
C VAL A 476 3.76 12.81 -24.69
N SER A 477 3.13 13.98 -24.68
CA SER A 477 3.78 15.29 -24.79
C SER A 477 3.58 16.05 -23.49
N ILE A 478 4.67 16.57 -22.93
CA ILE A 478 4.72 17.21 -21.62
C ILE A 478 5.45 18.53 -21.76
N GLY A 479 4.92 19.64 -21.28
CA GLY A 479 5.59 20.94 -21.40
C GLY A 479 5.08 21.95 -20.39
N PRO A 480 5.67 23.16 -20.37
CA PRO A 480 5.05 24.28 -19.69
C PRO A 480 3.68 24.57 -20.30
N LYS A 481 2.73 25.09 -19.52
CA LYS A 481 1.43 25.52 -20.05
C LYS A 481 1.63 26.42 -21.28
N PRO A 482 1.07 26.10 -22.45
CA PRO A 482 1.12 26.98 -23.61
C PRO A 482 0.47 28.32 -23.25
N ARG A 483 1.26 29.42 -23.32
CA ARG A 483 0.72 30.77 -23.14
C ARG A 483 -0.06 31.15 -24.40
N TYR A 484 -1.37 30.90 -24.39
CA TYR A 484 -2.25 31.53 -25.37
C TYR A 484 -2.41 33.00 -24.98
N MET A 485 -2.05 33.93 -25.87
CA MET A 485 -2.37 35.34 -25.65
C MET A 485 -3.90 35.52 -25.72
N ALA A 486 -4.49 35.82 -24.56
CA ALA A 486 -5.89 36.19 -24.26
C ALA A 486 -6.99 35.12 -24.35
N GLY A 487 -7.53 34.75 -23.17
CA GLY A 487 -8.81 34.05 -22.96
C GLY A 487 -8.80 33.21 -21.66
N PRO A 488 -9.87 33.21 -20.83
CA PRO A 488 -9.92 32.35 -19.64
C PRO A 488 -9.78 30.88 -20.06
N SER A 489 -8.91 30.14 -19.37
CA SER A 489 -8.62 28.74 -19.69
C SER A 489 -9.84 27.86 -19.41
N PRO A 490 -10.39 27.13 -20.41
CA PRO A 490 -11.45 26.17 -20.16
C PRO A 490 -10.88 24.91 -19.47
N PRO A 491 -11.62 24.26 -18.55
CA PRO A 491 -11.31 22.90 -18.10
C PRO A 491 -11.35 21.93 -19.29
N ARG A 492 -10.64 20.79 -19.15
CA ARG A 492 -10.52 19.64 -20.08
C ARG A 492 -11.14 19.84 -21.47
N ARG A 493 -10.30 20.00 -22.50
CA ARG A 493 -10.76 19.90 -23.89
C ARG A 493 -10.90 18.43 -24.26
N THR A 494 -12.15 17.95 -24.37
CA THR A 494 -12.47 16.80 -25.21
C THR A 494 -12.53 17.30 -26.65
N THR A 495 -11.80 16.68 -27.58
CA THR A 495 -12.12 16.87 -28.99
C THR A 495 -13.44 16.15 -29.23
N SER A 496 -14.53 16.90 -29.45
CA SER A 496 -15.76 16.32 -29.96
C SER A 496 -15.47 15.73 -31.34
N THR A 497 -15.48 14.40 -31.44
CA THR A 497 -15.65 13.74 -32.73
C THR A 497 -16.96 14.26 -33.34
N PRO A 498 -16.99 14.77 -34.59
CA PRO A 498 -18.23 15.14 -35.23
C PRO A 498 -19.17 13.95 -35.23
N ALA A 499 -20.44 14.21 -34.90
CA ALA A 499 -21.53 13.24 -35.01
C ALA A 499 -21.49 12.54 -36.37
N GLY A 500 -21.82 11.24 -36.35
CA GLY A 500 -21.54 10.27 -37.39
C GLY A 500 -21.89 10.72 -38.81
N ALA A 501 -20.99 10.38 -39.73
CA ALA A 501 -21.35 10.23 -41.13
C ALA A 501 -22.45 9.15 -41.27
N PRO A 502 -23.42 9.30 -42.19
CA PRO A 502 -24.53 8.37 -42.34
C PRO A 502 -24.02 6.98 -42.73
N GLN A 503 -24.60 5.94 -42.12
CA GLN A 503 -24.31 4.56 -42.51
C GLN A 503 -24.62 4.34 -44.01
N PRO A 504 -23.76 3.59 -44.74
CA PRO A 504 -24.08 3.15 -46.09
C PRO A 504 -25.26 2.16 -46.07
N PRO A 505 -26.16 2.18 -47.07
CA PRO A 505 -27.31 1.30 -47.12
C PRO A 505 -26.88 -0.17 -47.22
N THR A 506 -27.45 -1.00 -46.35
CA THR A 506 -27.29 -2.45 -46.38
C THR A 506 -27.86 -3.01 -47.68
N GLN A 507 -27.00 -3.55 -48.54
CA GLN A 507 -27.41 -4.39 -49.66
C GLN A 507 -28.00 -5.69 -49.11
N GLY A 508 -29.29 -5.89 -49.36
CA GLY A 508 -29.96 -7.16 -49.15
C GLY A 508 -29.47 -8.21 -50.15
N ASN A 509 -29.42 -9.46 -49.70
CA ASN A 509 -29.41 -10.62 -50.59
C ASN A 509 -30.28 -11.73 -49.96
N PRO A 510 -30.80 -12.67 -50.75
CA PRO A 510 -32.21 -12.99 -50.75
C PRO A 510 -32.57 -14.22 -49.93
N SER A 511 -33.85 -14.29 -49.57
CA SER A 511 -34.54 -15.37 -48.89
C SER A 511 -34.68 -16.65 -49.73
N THR A 512 -34.57 -17.80 -49.07
CA THR A 512 -35.23 -19.08 -49.41
C THR A 512 -35.60 -19.83 -48.12
N PRO A 513 -36.65 -20.69 -48.10
CA PRO A 513 -37.77 -20.43 -47.19
C PRO A 513 -38.06 -21.51 -46.12
N SER A 514 -38.72 -21.02 -45.05
CA SER A 514 -39.75 -21.65 -44.19
C SER A 514 -39.51 -23.02 -43.54
N ARG A 515 -39.66 -23.05 -42.20
CA ARG A 515 -40.77 -23.78 -41.55
C ARG A 515 -41.01 -23.31 -40.11
N SER A 516 -42.29 -23.09 -39.84
CA SER A 516 -42.96 -22.55 -38.66
C SER A 516 -42.87 -23.47 -37.43
N VAL A 517 -42.93 -22.93 -36.21
CA VAL A 517 -43.88 -23.31 -35.13
C VAL A 517 -43.97 -22.16 -34.09
N VAL A 518 -45.20 -21.92 -33.65
CA VAL A 518 -45.77 -20.85 -32.83
C VAL A 518 -45.39 -20.95 -31.34
N ALA A 519 -45.24 -19.80 -30.67
CA ALA A 519 -45.12 -19.65 -29.22
C ALA A 519 -46.49 -19.35 -28.56
N PRO A 520 -46.76 -19.79 -27.31
CA PRO A 520 -47.91 -19.31 -26.56
C PRO A 520 -47.55 -18.15 -25.61
N VAL A 521 -48.56 -17.30 -25.45
CA VAL A 521 -48.61 -16.00 -24.77
C VAL A 521 -48.76 -16.15 -23.25
N ARG A 522 -48.18 -15.20 -22.50
CA ARG A 522 -48.39 -14.98 -21.05
C ARG A 522 -49.75 -14.32 -20.78
N GLY A 523 -50.45 -14.78 -19.74
CA GLY A 523 -51.64 -14.15 -19.17
C GLY A 523 -51.57 -14.04 -17.64
N ASN A 524 -51.56 -12.79 -17.18
CA ASN A 524 -51.78 -12.15 -15.87
C ASN A 524 -52.21 -12.91 -14.59
N GLN A 525 -51.53 -12.54 -13.49
CA GLN A 525 -51.98 -12.06 -12.17
C GLN A 525 -53.32 -12.54 -11.56
N CYS A 526 -53.30 -12.98 -10.28
CA CYS A 526 -53.99 -12.30 -9.16
C CYS A 526 -53.72 -12.95 -7.77
N ALA A 527 -53.43 -12.06 -6.80
CA ALA A 527 -53.76 -11.99 -5.36
C ALA A 527 -54.01 -13.23 -4.46
N SER A 528 -53.44 -13.16 -3.24
CA SER A 528 -53.78 -13.92 -2.03
C SER A 528 -55.15 -13.55 -1.42
N PRO A 529 -55.77 -14.43 -0.61
CA PRO A 529 -55.85 -14.13 0.83
C PRO A 529 -55.84 -15.35 1.81
N GLY A 530 -55.31 -15.11 3.02
CA GLY A 530 -55.88 -15.43 4.35
C GLY A 530 -56.31 -16.86 4.77
N GLY A 531 -55.69 -17.37 5.85
CA GLY A 531 -56.38 -18.13 6.92
C GLY A 531 -56.34 -19.67 6.87
N PRO A 532 -56.45 -20.37 8.02
CA PRO A 532 -55.60 -21.53 8.32
C PRO A 532 -56.31 -22.89 8.21
N GLY A 533 -55.52 -23.94 7.92
CA GLY A 533 -55.87 -25.31 8.24
C GLY A 533 -55.54 -26.33 7.16
N VAL A 534 -55.00 -27.46 7.62
CA VAL A 534 -54.78 -28.75 6.92
C VAL A 534 -53.37 -28.98 6.33
N ARG A 535 -52.90 -30.19 6.65
CA ARG A 535 -51.53 -30.75 6.70
C ARG A 535 -50.95 -31.18 5.35
N PRO A 536 -49.63 -31.49 5.28
CA PRO A 536 -48.88 -31.58 4.04
C PRO A 536 -48.94 -32.97 3.38
N GLY A 537 -48.92 -32.98 2.05
CA GLY A 537 -48.77 -34.18 1.23
C GLY A 537 -47.63 -34.02 0.23
N LEU A 538 -46.60 -34.84 0.40
CA LEU A 538 -45.45 -35.01 -0.49
C LEU A 538 -45.88 -35.28 -1.94
N CYS A 539 -45.15 -34.71 -2.90
CA CYS A 539 -44.87 -35.41 -4.16
C CYS A 539 -43.58 -34.89 -4.79
N SER A 540 -42.52 -35.68 -4.61
CA SER A 540 -41.25 -35.61 -5.30
C SER A 540 -41.43 -35.83 -6.81
N ARG A 541 -40.62 -35.16 -7.64
CA ARG A 541 -40.01 -35.77 -8.83
C ARG A 541 -38.86 -34.93 -9.38
N PHE A 542 -37.69 -35.55 -9.33
CA PHE A 542 -36.55 -35.33 -10.22
C PHE A 542 -36.98 -35.34 -11.70
N ILE A 543 -36.25 -34.62 -12.56
CA ILE A 543 -35.56 -35.15 -13.75
C ILE A 543 -34.63 -34.06 -14.33
N ARG A 544 -33.36 -34.45 -14.48
CA ARG A 544 -32.26 -34.06 -15.40
C ARG A 544 -31.98 -32.59 -15.69
#